data_AF-A0A8H5HWY5-F1
#
_entry.id   AF-A0A8H5HWY5-F1
#
_cell.length_a   1.000
_cell.length_b   1.000
_cell.length_c   1.000
_cell.angle_alpha   90.00
_cell.angle_beta   90.00
_cell.angle_gamma   90.00
#
_symmetry.space_group_name_H-M   'P 1'
#
loop_
_entity.id
_entity.type
_entity.pdbx_description
1 polymer ?
#
loop_
_entity_poly.entity_id
_entity_poly.type
_entity_poly.pdbx_seq_one_letter_code
_entity_poly.pdbx_strand_id
1 'polypeptide(L)'
;MTMIFGLAVLTFFASIAVYVSASTIQAGASCSTTRDHLDPNTHKFVSDCSDTAYCSGSSNGTCVPRKCRRDIFPFGYSFLDEIPPLCPAGTFCPDEGDGCRAQGTVGDACQMNRDEQCARAANWQDFAGDGNSYGSICLNSACMFANATLGSPCVIDNTTYRFDDTSTLTVVRDNCRSPQYYCGQKDCEQSKAVGSSCSIDQECEQRNCVSGTCSEPPETPLRVTTAQYVITATCIIGAMVSIGSLMTLIHKRHRLKRYRELRDYYQEQLRYVM
;
A
#
# COMPACT_ATOMS: atom_id res chain seq x y z
N MET A 1 -37.60 47.69 59.23
CA MET A 1 -37.91 46.43 59.93
C MET A 1 -39.14 45.88 59.20
N THR A 2 -39.12 44.92 58.29
CA THR A 2 -38.27 43.74 58.08
C THR A 2 -38.45 43.20 56.65
N MET A 3 -37.31 42.80 56.07
CA MET A 3 -37.04 41.65 55.19
C MET A 3 -37.71 41.48 53.81
N ILE A 4 -36.87 41.73 52.80
CA ILE A 4 -36.92 41.28 51.40
C ILE A 4 -36.53 39.79 51.36
N PHE A 5 -37.43 38.91 50.93
CA PHE A 5 -37.11 37.51 50.64
C PHE A 5 -36.71 37.37 49.16
N GLY A 6 -35.42 37.14 48.95
CA GLY A 6 -34.84 36.86 47.64
C GLY A 6 -35.19 35.46 47.15
N LEU A 7 -35.74 35.38 45.94
CA LEU A 7 -35.89 34.15 45.16
C LEU A 7 -34.68 34.03 44.24
N ALA A 8 -33.64 33.36 44.73
CA ALA A 8 -32.54 32.85 43.91
C ALA A 8 -33.00 31.54 43.26
N VAL A 9 -33.55 31.62 42.05
CA VAL A 9 -33.81 30.43 41.22
C VAL A 9 -32.51 30.08 40.50
N LEU A 10 -31.80 29.09 41.03
CA LEU A 10 -30.70 28.41 40.36
C LEU A 10 -31.21 27.78 39.04
N THR A 11 -30.82 28.35 37.91
CA THR A 11 -30.94 27.72 36.59
C THR A 11 -29.63 26.98 36.29
N PHE A 12 -29.53 25.73 36.74
CA PHE A 12 -28.44 24.83 36.36
C PHE A 12 -28.81 24.18 35.02
N PHE A 13 -28.50 24.85 33.91
CA PHE A 13 -28.57 24.24 32.59
C PHE A 13 -27.46 23.19 32.48
N ALA A 14 -27.84 21.91 32.60
CA ALA A 14 -26.95 20.79 32.27
C ALA A 14 -26.77 20.75 30.75
N SER A 15 -25.64 21.30 30.29
CA SER A 15 -25.16 21.12 28.92
C SER A 15 -24.76 19.67 28.73
N ILE A 16 -25.70 18.84 28.28
CA ILE A 16 -25.41 17.49 27.79
C ILE A 16 -24.62 17.69 26.50
N ALA A 17 -23.30 17.58 26.58
CA ALA A 17 -22.44 17.44 25.41
C ALA A 17 -22.84 16.12 24.72
N VAL A 18 -23.63 16.22 23.66
CA VAL A 18 -23.85 15.11 22.76
C VAL A 18 -22.53 14.90 22.01
N TYR A 19 -21.74 13.94 22.47
CA TYR A 19 -20.60 13.44 21.71
C TYR A 19 -21.18 12.68 20.51
N VAL A 20 -21.26 13.35 19.36
CA VAL A 20 -21.45 12.66 18.09
C VAL A 20 -20.10 12.06 17.73
N SER A 21 -19.90 10.81 18.11
CA SER A 21 -18.83 9.99 17.53
C SER A 21 -19.23 9.71 16.08
N ALA A 22 -18.43 10.18 15.13
CA ALA A 22 -18.53 9.75 13.73
C ALA A 22 -18.04 8.30 13.64
N SER A 23 -18.87 7.35 14.08
CA SER A 23 -18.61 5.92 13.88
C SER A 23 -19.19 5.48 12.54
N THR A 24 -18.39 4.78 11.74
CA THR A 24 -18.89 4.09 10.54
C THR A 24 -19.98 3.10 10.91
N ILE A 25 -21.05 3.06 10.12
CA ILE A 25 -22.23 2.24 10.40
C ILE A 25 -21.90 0.77 10.08
N GLN A 26 -22.17 -0.13 11.03
CA GLN A 26 -21.97 -1.57 10.87
C GLN A 26 -22.98 -2.17 9.89
N ALA A 27 -22.66 -3.37 9.38
CA ALA A 27 -23.59 -4.13 8.54
C ALA A 27 -24.96 -4.30 9.22
N GLY A 28 -26.04 -4.14 8.45
CA GLY A 28 -27.44 -4.25 8.90
C GLY A 28 -28.13 -2.93 9.28
N ALA A 29 -27.41 -1.80 9.33
CA ALA A 29 -28.00 -0.49 9.59
C ALA A 29 -28.20 0.35 8.32
N SER A 30 -29.04 1.38 8.41
CA SER A 30 -29.45 2.19 7.25
C SER A 30 -28.34 3.11 6.74
N CYS A 31 -28.27 3.29 5.42
CA CYS A 31 -27.26 4.09 4.74
C CYS A 31 -27.82 4.78 3.49
N SER A 32 -27.07 5.75 2.95
CA SER A 32 -27.36 6.45 1.70
C SER A 32 -26.09 6.71 0.89
N THR A 33 -26.09 6.34 -0.39
CA THR A 33 -24.95 6.63 -1.30
C THR A 33 -24.88 8.11 -1.69
N THR A 34 -25.90 8.92 -1.38
CA THR A 34 -25.85 10.38 -1.62
C THR A 34 -24.79 11.09 -0.79
N ARG A 35 -24.26 10.42 0.24
CA ARG A 35 -23.17 10.91 1.09
C ARG A 35 -21.83 10.29 0.72
N ASP A 36 -21.79 9.47 -0.33
CA ASP A 36 -20.54 8.91 -0.82
C ASP A 36 -19.74 9.99 -1.54
N HIS A 37 -18.50 10.20 -1.10
CA HIS A 37 -17.62 11.20 -1.67
C HIS A 37 -16.16 10.84 -1.40
N LEU A 38 -15.24 11.50 -2.10
CA LEU A 38 -13.84 11.48 -1.73
C LEU A 38 -13.60 12.53 -0.66
N ASP A 39 -12.91 12.17 0.40
CA ASP A 39 -12.44 13.13 1.40
C ASP A 39 -11.59 14.21 0.69
N PRO A 40 -11.89 15.50 0.87
CA PRO A 40 -11.27 16.56 0.08
C PRO A 40 -9.77 16.75 0.35
N ASN A 41 -9.22 16.20 1.43
CA ASN A 41 -7.81 16.33 1.78
C ASN A 41 -7.01 15.09 1.37
N THR A 42 -7.55 13.90 1.65
CA THR A 42 -6.86 12.62 1.49
C THR A 42 -7.29 11.88 0.23
N HIS A 43 -8.37 12.31 -0.42
CA HIS A 43 -9.04 11.62 -1.54
C HIS A 43 -9.40 10.17 -1.22
N LYS A 44 -9.51 9.80 0.07
CA LYS A 44 -10.03 8.50 0.48
C LYS A 44 -11.53 8.47 0.20
N PHE A 45 -12.03 7.38 -0.37
CA PHE A 45 -13.47 7.15 -0.47
C PHE A 45 -14.11 7.07 0.92
N VAL A 46 -15.12 7.89 1.16
CA VAL A 46 -15.91 7.98 2.39
C VAL A 46 -17.35 7.61 2.06
N SER A 47 -17.89 6.65 2.81
CA SER A 47 -19.30 6.24 2.75
C SER A 47 -19.88 6.12 4.16
N ASP A 48 -21.19 5.95 4.26
CA ASP A 48 -21.87 5.74 5.54
C ASP A 48 -21.47 4.41 6.23
N CYS A 49 -21.14 3.40 5.44
CA CYS A 49 -20.87 2.05 5.93
C CYS A 49 -19.41 1.87 6.38
N SER A 50 -19.16 0.86 7.21
CA SER A 50 -17.80 0.43 7.58
C SER A 50 -16.98 -0.01 6.36
N ASP A 51 -15.65 -0.04 6.49
CA ASP A 51 -14.74 -0.44 5.41
C ASP A 51 -15.01 -1.87 4.87
N THR A 52 -15.72 -2.71 5.65
CA THR A 52 -16.11 -4.09 5.30
C THR A 52 -17.50 -4.21 4.63
N ALA A 53 -18.23 -3.11 4.51
CA ALA A 53 -19.60 -3.07 4.01
C ALA A 53 -19.78 -1.98 2.94
N TYR A 54 -20.90 -2.06 2.21
CA TYR A 54 -21.31 -1.08 1.22
C TYR A 54 -22.81 -0.82 1.33
N CYS A 55 -23.27 0.31 0.81
CA CYS A 55 -24.68 0.66 0.85
C CYS A 55 -25.46 0.00 -0.29
N SER A 56 -26.44 -0.85 0.04
CA SER A 56 -27.22 -1.62 -0.95
C SER A 56 -28.22 -0.80 -1.78
N GLY A 57 -28.50 0.45 -1.40
CA GLY A 57 -29.50 1.30 -2.06
C GLY A 57 -29.06 2.76 -2.11
N SER A 58 -29.59 3.52 -3.06
CA SER A 58 -29.10 4.88 -3.35
C SER A 58 -29.39 5.91 -2.26
N SER A 59 -30.60 5.90 -1.68
CA SER A 59 -31.02 6.89 -0.67
C SER A 59 -31.55 6.30 0.64
N ASN A 60 -32.07 5.08 0.62
CA ASN A 60 -32.59 4.35 1.78
C ASN A 60 -32.08 2.91 1.75
N GLY A 61 -30.76 2.75 1.68
CA GLY A 61 -30.12 1.45 1.65
C GLY A 61 -29.89 0.87 3.04
N THR A 62 -29.32 -0.33 3.05
CA THR A 62 -28.77 -0.96 4.25
C THR A 62 -27.32 -1.34 3.99
N CYS A 63 -26.44 -1.16 4.98
CA CYS A 63 -25.06 -1.60 4.89
C CYS A 63 -25.02 -3.13 4.81
N VAL A 64 -24.47 -3.66 3.73
CA VAL A 64 -24.32 -5.10 3.51
C VAL A 64 -22.84 -5.42 3.26
N PRO A 65 -22.37 -6.64 3.54
CA PRO A 65 -20.97 -7.00 3.31
C PRO A 65 -20.55 -6.76 1.86
N ARG A 66 -19.32 -6.28 1.67
CA ARG A 66 -18.72 -6.12 0.33
C ARG A 66 -18.72 -7.44 -0.44
N LYS A 67 -18.97 -7.37 -1.74
CA LYS A 67 -19.01 -8.56 -2.63
C LYS A 67 -17.71 -8.81 -3.36
N CYS A 68 -16.84 -7.81 -3.42
CA CYS A 68 -15.52 -7.91 -4.01
C CYS A 68 -14.52 -7.10 -3.20
N ARG A 69 -13.24 -7.36 -3.44
CA ARG A 69 -12.14 -6.53 -2.94
C ARG A 69 -11.15 -6.21 -4.05
N ARG A 70 -10.40 -5.14 -3.83
CA ARG A 70 -9.24 -4.76 -4.64
C ARG A 70 -7.94 -5.25 -3.99
N ASP A 71 -7.83 -5.07 -2.68
CA ASP A 71 -6.56 -5.27 -1.97
C ASP A 71 -6.39 -6.74 -1.56
N ILE A 72 -5.17 -7.26 -1.73
CA ILE A 72 -4.79 -8.63 -1.33
C ILE A 72 -4.83 -8.78 0.20
N PHE A 73 -4.66 -7.68 0.93
CA PHE A 73 -4.75 -7.60 2.39
C PHE A 73 -5.77 -6.52 2.78
N PRO A 74 -7.08 -6.84 2.79
CA PRO A 74 -8.11 -5.85 3.00
C PRO A 74 -8.16 -5.40 4.45
N PHE A 75 -8.31 -4.09 4.66
CA PHE A 75 -8.46 -3.50 5.98
C PHE A 75 -9.84 -3.81 6.59
N GLY A 76 -9.92 -3.86 7.92
CA GLY A 76 -11.18 -4.00 8.66
C GLY A 76 -11.68 -5.43 8.87
N TYR A 77 -11.05 -6.44 8.27
CA TYR A 77 -11.40 -7.85 8.45
C TYR A 77 -10.57 -8.50 9.56
N SER A 78 -11.23 -9.30 10.41
CA SER A 78 -10.62 -10.19 11.39
C SER A 78 -10.18 -11.52 10.75
N PHE A 79 -9.37 -12.30 11.45
CA PHE A 79 -8.97 -13.65 11.05
C PHE A 79 -10.13 -14.66 11.00
N LEU A 80 -11.29 -14.32 11.58
CA LEU A 80 -12.51 -15.14 11.56
C LEU A 80 -13.49 -14.73 10.46
N ASP A 81 -13.29 -13.56 9.84
CA ASP A 81 -14.25 -13.02 8.88
C ASP A 81 -14.07 -13.64 7.50
N GLU A 82 -15.17 -13.80 6.76
CA GLU A 82 -15.13 -14.19 5.36
C GLU A 82 -14.68 -13.00 4.51
N ILE A 83 -13.52 -13.14 3.87
CA ILE A 83 -12.94 -12.10 3.04
C ILE A 83 -13.54 -12.17 1.63
N PRO A 84 -14.08 -11.06 1.06
CA PRO A 84 -14.61 -11.04 -0.29
C PRO A 84 -13.57 -11.48 -1.33
N PRO A 85 -13.98 -12.09 -2.45
CA PRO A 85 -13.04 -12.50 -3.49
C PRO A 85 -12.45 -11.29 -4.24
N LEU A 86 -11.27 -11.49 -4.82
CA LEU A 86 -10.74 -10.60 -5.85
C LEU A 86 -11.54 -10.78 -7.14
N CYS A 87 -11.64 -9.72 -7.93
CA CYS A 87 -12.31 -9.80 -9.23
C CYS A 87 -11.48 -10.59 -10.26
N PRO A 88 -12.13 -11.37 -11.14
CA PRO A 88 -11.43 -12.07 -12.21
C PRO A 88 -10.81 -11.09 -13.21
N ALA A 89 -9.82 -11.58 -13.98
CA ALA A 89 -9.16 -10.78 -15.01
C ALA A 89 -10.17 -10.20 -16.03
N GLY A 90 -9.99 -8.93 -16.39
CA GLY A 90 -10.92 -8.18 -17.27
C GLY A 90 -12.09 -7.53 -16.53
N THR A 91 -12.15 -7.67 -15.20
CA THR A 91 -13.12 -6.97 -14.35
C THR A 91 -12.41 -6.27 -13.19
N PHE A 92 -13.09 -5.32 -12.56
CA PHE A 92 -12.59 -4.56 -11.42
C PHE A 92 -13.63 -4.50 -10.29
N CYS A 93 -13.16 -4.24 -9.07
CA CYS A 93 -14.01 -3.97 -7.93
C CYS A 93 -14.10 -2.45 -7.72
N PRO A 94 -15.26 -1.80 -7.80
CA PRO A 94 -15.37 -0.35 -7.59
C PRO A 94 -15.11 0.03 -6.11
N ASP A 95 -14.89 1.30 -5.81
CA ASP A 95 -14.58 1.78 -4.43
C ASP A 95 -15.62 1.33 -3.39
N GLU A 96 -16.89 1.32 -3.80
CA GLU A 96 -18.03 0.88 -3.00
C GLU A 96 -17.94 -0.61 -2.65
N GLY A 97 -17.36 -1.45 -3.52
CA GLY A 97 -17.25 -2.90 -3.31
C GLY A 97 -18.56 -3.67 -3.48
N ASP A 98 -19.50 -3.14 -4.27
CA ASP A 98 -20.83 -3.70 -4.51
C ASP A 98 -20.84 -4.94 -5.43
N GLY A 99 -19.74 -5.17 -6.15
CA GLY A 99 -19.51 -6.34 -7.00
C GLY A 99 -18.51 -6.07 -8.12
N CYS A 100 -18.06 -7.14 -8.79
CA CYS A 100 -17.14 -7.00 -9.92
C CYS A 100 -17.84 -6.44 -11.16
N ARG A 101 -17.23 -5.46 -11.81
CA ARG A 101 -17.72 -4.79 -13.03
C ARG A 101 -16.73 -4.99 -14.17
N ALA A 102 -17.21 -5.02 -15.41
CA ALA A 102 -16.33 -5.06 -16.58
C ALA A 102 -15.51 -3.77 -16.68
N GLN A 103 -14.25 -3.86 -17.11
CA GLN A 103 -13.41 -2.69 -17.35
C GLN A 103 -13.99 -1.79 -18.45
N GLY A 104 -13.94 -0.48 -18.23
CA GLY A 104 -14.38 0.56 -19.15
C GLY A 104 -13.40 0.75 -20.31
N THR A 105 -13.94 1.04 -21.48
CA THR A 105 -13.18 1.42 -22.67
C THR A 105 -12.70 2.88 -22.61
N VAL A 106 -11.91 3.31 -23.59
CA VAL A 106 -11.45 4.71 -23.66
C VAL A 106 -12.63 5.66 -23.71
N GLY A 107 -12.61 6.67 -22.84
CA GLY A 107 -13.68 7.66 -22.67
C GLY A 107 -14.74 7.28 -21.65
N ASP A 108 -14.78 6.03 -21.19
CA ASP A 108 -15.67 5.64 -20.09
C ASP A 108 -15.24 6.29 -18.77
N ALA A 109 -16.22 6.50 -17.90
CA ALA A 109 -15.97 7.07 -16.58
C ALA A 109 -15.19 6.09 -15.69
N CYS A 110 -14.23 6.62 -14.95
CA CYS A 110 -13.44 5.88 -13.96
C CYS A 110 -13.32 6.66 -12.66
N GLN A 111 -13.15 5.93 -11.56
CA GLN A 111 -12.91 6.52 -10.24
C GLN A 111 -11.45 7.02 -10.13
N MET A 112 -11.25 8.07 -9.34
CA MET A 112 -9.95 8.74 -9.18
C MET A 112 -8.84 7.77 -8.79
N ASN A 113 -7.73 7.79 -9.54
CA ASN A 113 -6.60 6.87 -9.35
C ASN A 113 -6.96 5.37 -9.40
N ARG A 114 -8.02 5.02 -10.14
CA ARG A 114 -8.47 3.64 -10.36
C ARG A 114 -8.24 3.21 -11.81
N ASP A 115 -6.98 3.15 -12.22
CA ASP A 115 -6.59 2.79 -13.59
C ASP A 115 -7.02 1.37 -13.99
N GLU A 116 -7.11 0.46 -13.02
CA GLU A 116 -7.54 -0.91 -13.24
C GLU A 116 -9.02 -1.02 -13.65
N GLN A 117 -9.78 0.08 -13.55
CA GLN A 117 -11.13 0.18 -14.11
C GLN A 117 -11.11 0.31 -15.63
N CYS A 118 -9.97 0.71 -16.20
CA CYS A 118 -9.81 0.90 -17.62
C CYS A 118 -9.35 -0.40 -18.29
N ALA A 119 -9.89 -0.65 -19.48
CA ALA A 119 -9.55 -1.80 -20.29
C ALA A 119 -8.18 -1.58 -20.92
N ARG A 120 -7.33 -2.61 -20.87
CA ARG A 120 -6.01 -2.57 -21.51
C ARG A 120 -6.09 -2.52 -23.03
N ALA A 121 -5.12 -1.85 -23.66
CA ALA A 121 -4.93 -1.89 -25.12
C ALA A 121 -4.39 -3.25 -25.59
N ALA A 122 -4.46 -3.54 -26.89
CA ALA A 122 -3.90 -4.76 -27.46
C ALA A 122 -2.35 -4.83 -27.35
N ASN A 123 -1.68 -3.69 -27.50
CA ASN A 123 -0.23 -3.52 -27.46
C ASN A 123 0.25 -2.86 -26.15
N TRP A 124 -0.43 -3.14 -25.05
CA TRP A 124 -0.16 -2.52 -23.76
C TRP A 124 1.27 -2.69 -23.27
N GLN A 125 1.96 -3.76 -23.68
CA GLN A 125 3.34 -4.06 -23.27
C GLN A 125 4.33 -2.96 -23.67
N ASP A 126 4.02 -2.18 -24.70
CA ASP A 126 4.90 -1.14 -25.21
C ASP A 126 4.93 0.10 -24.30
N PHE A 127 3.90 0.30 -23.48
CA PHE A 127 3.69 1.52 -22.68
C PHE A 127 3.11 1.26 -21.29
N ALA A 128 3.11 0.01 -20.84
CA ALA A 128 2.85 -0.30 -19.44
C ALA A 128 4.03 0.10 -18.57
N GLY A 129 3.72 0.64 -17.41
CA GLY A 129 4.71 1.06 -16.42
C GLY A 129 4.05 1.26 -15.06
N ASP A 130 4.86 1.61 -14.06
CA ASP A 130 4.44 1.66 -12.65
C ASP A 130 3.33 2.68 -12.36
N GLY A 131 3.15 3.67 -13.24
CA GLY A 131 2.13 4.70 -13.11
C GLY A 131 0.80 4.40 -13.80
N ASN A 132 0.58 3.19 -14.30
CA ASN A 132 -0.63 2.81 -15.04
C ASN A 132 -1.02 1.33 -14.84
N SER A 133 -2.24 0.95 -15.24
CA SER A 133 -2.69 -0.45 -15.25
C SER A 133 -2.62 -1.02 -16.66
N TYR A 134 -1.57 -1.78 -16.96
CA TYR A 134 -1.35 -2.36 -18.29
C TYR A 134 -1.49 -1.31 -19.41
N GLY A 135 -0.83 -0.16 -19.25
CA GLY A 135 -0.84 0.93 -20.23
C GLY A 135 -2.13 1.76 -20.29
N SER A 136 -3.17 1.37 -19.55
CA SER A 136 -4.38 2.18 -19.38
C SER A 136 -4.31 3.00 -18.09
N ILE A 137 -4.85 4.21 -18.14
CA ILE A 137 -4.77 5.19 -17.06
C ILE A 137 -6.10 5.93 -16.92
N CYS A 138 -6.51 6.20 -15.68
CA CYS A 138 -7.65 7.04 -15.37
C CYS A 138 -7.17 8.46 -15.11
N LEU A 139 -7.51 9.41 -15.99
CA LEU A 139 -7.16 10.82 -15.84
C LEU A 139 -8.42 11.67 -15.97
N ASN A 140 -8.62 12.62 -15.06
CA ASN A 140 -9.80 13.48 -15.02
C ASN A 140 -11.12 12.68 -15.08
N SER A 141 -11.16 11.56 -14.34
CA SER A 141 -12.29 10.61 -14.29
C SER A 141 -12.68 9.98 -15.63
N ALA A 142 -11.76 9.93 -16.60
CA ALA A 142 -11.96 9.29 -17.89
C ALA A 142 -10.84 8.29 -18.20
N CYS A 143 -11.21 7.12 -18.70
CA CYS A 143 -10.28 6.10 -19.13
C CYS A 143 -9.56 6.50 -20.44
N MET A 144 -8.23 6.35 -20.46
CA MET A 144 -7.42 6.55 -21.66
C MET A 144 -6.15 5.70 -21.63
N PHE A 145 -5.36 5.75 -22.70
CA PHE A 145 -4.07 5.06 -22.78
C PHE A 145 -2.91 6.00 -22.51
N ALA A 146 -1.90 5.52 -21.81
CA ALA A 146 -0.65 6.24 -21.56
C ALA A 146 0.34 6.06 -22.73
N ASN A 147 -0.12 6.36 -23.95
CA ASN A 147 0.63 6.10 -25.19
C ASN A 147 1.03 7.37 -25.96
N ALA A 148 0.86 8.57 -25.38
CA ALA A 148 1.23 9.81 -26.05
C ALA A 148 2.75 9.92 -26.19
N THR A 149 3.20 10.31 -27.39
CA THR A 149 4.62 10.37 -27.77
C THR A 149 5.13 11.82 -27.81
N LEU A 150 6.44 12.00 -27.96
CA LEU A 150 7.09 13.31 -28.05
C LEU A 150 6.32 14.31 -28.95
N GLY A 151 6.03 15.49 -28.41
CA GLY A 151 5.32 16.57 -29.09
C GLY A 151 3.82 16.36 -29.30
N SER A 152 3.26 15.25 -28.82
CA SER A 152 1.80 15.02 -28.84
C SER A 152 1.14 15.73 -27.66
N PRO A 153 -0.11 16.19 -27.80
CA PRO A 153 -0.84 16.80 -26.69
C PRO A 153 -1.04 15.77 -25.58
N CYS A 154 -0.88 16.22 -24.34
CA CYS A 154 -1.05 15.39 -23.16
C CYS A 154 -2.14 15.90 -22.23
N VAL A 155 -2.72 14.95 -21.49
CA VAL A 155 -3.72 15.20 -20.46
C VAL A 155 -3.02 15.06 -19.11
N ILE A 156 -3.13 16.10 -18.28
CA ILE A 156 -2.60 16.10 -16.92
C ILE A 156 -3.75 15.92 -15.94
N ASP A 157 -3.53 15.10 -14.92
CA ASP A 157 -4.35 15.01 -13.72
C ASP A 157 -3.48 15.33 -12.48
N ASN A 158 -3.88 16.38 -11.75
CA ASN A 158 -3.17 16.88 -10.59
C ASN A 158 -3.97 16.57 -9.34
N THR A 159 -3.43 15.69 -8.50
CA THR A 159 -4.02 15.36 -7.20
C THR A 159 -3.18 15.95 -6.08
N THR A 160 -3.74 16.89 -5.33
CA THR A 160 -3.09 17.41 -4.11
C THR A 160 -3.66 16.74 -2.88
N TYR A 161 -2.80 16.01 -2.17
CA TYR A 161 -3.06 15.44 -0.85
C TYR A 161 -2.64 16.42 0.22
N ARG A 162 -3.47 16.60 1.25
CA ARG A 162 -3.18 17.43 2.42
C ARG A 162 -3.16 16.56 3.67
N PHE A 163 -2.02 16.53 4.36
CA PHE A 163 -1.84 15.76 5.60
C PHE A 163 -2.15 16.63 6.83
N ASP A 164 -1.64 17.87 6.80
CA ASP A 164 -1.83 18.90 7.82
C ASP A 164 -2.01 20.26 7.14
N ASP A 165 -2.27 21.33 7.91
CA ASP A 165 -2.44 22.68 7.36
C ASP A 165 -1.19 23.23 6.62
N THR A 166 -0.01 22.65 6.87
CA THR A 166 1.26 23.10 6.29
C THR A 166 1.87 22.12 5.28
N SER A 167 1.42 20.86 5.27
CA SER A 167 2.06 19.78 4.51
C SER A 167 1.13 19.26 3.44
N THR A 168 1.49 19.53 2.18
CA THR A 168 0.78 19.04 0.99
C THR A 168 1.72 18.26 0.09
N LEU A 169 1.19 17.24 -0.58
CA LEU A 169 1.88 16.47 -1.60
C LEU A 169 1.02 16.51 -2.86
N THR A 170 1.58 17.03 -3.96
CA THR A 170 0.88 17.00 -5.24
C THR A 170 1.47 15.90 -6.11
N VAL A 171 0.62 14.94 -6.46
CA VAL A 171 0.94 13.86 -7.39
C VAL A 171 0.41 14.26 -8.76
N VAL A 172 1.31 14.31 -9.73
CA VAL A 172 0.99 14.64 -11.13
C VAL A 172 1.05 13.39 -11.98
N ARG A 173 -0.03 13.14 -12.72
CA ARG A 173 -0.18 11.98 -13.60
C ARG A 173 -0.52 12.46 -15.00
N ASP A 174 -0.03 11.74 -16.01
CA ASP A 174 -0.22 12.10 -17.41
C ASP A 174 -0.31 10.86 -18.31
N ASN A 175 -0.76 11.07 -19.54
CA ASN A 175 -0.88 10.03 -20.56
C ASN A 175 0.34 9.93 -21.50
N CYS A 176 1.46 10.58 -21.17
CA CYS A 176 2.68 10.42 -21.93
C CYS A 176 3.31 9.06 -21.67
N ARG A 177 3.95 8.50 -22.70
CA ARG A 177 4.59 7.19 -22.62
C ARG A 177 5.80 7.27 -21.70
N SER A 178 5.63 6.76 -20.48
CA SER A 178 6.70 6.58 -19.49
C SER A 178 7.55 5.34 -19.81
N PRO A 179 8.85 5.33 -19.46
CA PRO A 179 9.60 6.39 -18.80
C PRO A 179 10.16 7.48 -19.74
N GLN A 180 10.03 7.32 -21.06
CA GLN A 180 10.73 8.17 -22.03
C GLN A 180 10.19 9.59 -22.14
N TYR A 181 8.90 9.79 -21.86
CA TYR A 181 8.25 11.08 -21.95
C TYR A 181 7.46 11.43 -20.69
N TYR A 182 7.31 12.72 -20.45
CA TYR A 182 6.44 13.31 -19.42
C TYR A 182 5.64 14.47 -20.00
N CYS A 183 4.53 14.84 -19.37
CA CYS A 183 3.76 15.99 -19.82
C CYS A 183 4.35 17.30 -19.27
N GLY A 184 4.84 18.17 -20.15
CA GLY A 184 5.35 19.49 -19.78
C GLY A 184 4.21 20.45 -19.40
N GLN A 185 3.88 21.38 -20.30
CA GLN A 185 2.69 22.24 -20.14
C GLN A 185 1.45 21.71 -20.85
N LYS A 186 1.62 21.24 -22.09
CA LYS A 186 0.52 20.78 -22.96
C LYS A 186 0.91 19.62 -23.87
N ASP A 187 2.21 19.43 -24.08
CA ASP A 187 2.74 18.41 -24.98
C ASP A 187 3.73 17.50 -24.23
N CYS A 188 3.87 16.27 -24.69
CA CYS A 188 4.84 15.33 -24.13
C CYS A 188 6.26 15.74 -24.50
N GLU A 189 7.12 15.85 -23.49
CA GLU A 189 8.53 16.19 -23.59
C GLU A 189 9.42 14.99 -23.23
N GLN A 190 10.69 15.03 -23.61
CA GLN A 190 11.64 13.96 -23.30
C GLN A 190 12.02 13.97 -21.82
N SER A 191 11.82 12.84 -21.14
CA SER A 191 12.26 12.65 -19.75
C SER A 191 13.77 12.74 -19.64
N LYS A 192 14.22 13.21 -18.47
CA LYS A 192 15.60 13.48 -18.13
C LYS A 192 16.23 12.30 -17.41
N ALA A 193 17.46 11.97 -17.81
CA ALA A 193 18.24 10.91 -17.18
C ALA A 193 18.71 11.32 -15.76
N VAL A 194 19.06 10.32 -14.95
CA VAL A 194 19.66 10.51 -13.61
C VAL A 194 20.87 11.45 -13.69
N GLY A 195 20.97 12.40 -12.76
CA GLY A 195 22.01 13.45 -12.72
C GLY A 195 21.66 14.74 -13.47
N SER A 196 20.56 14.76 -14.24
CA SER A 196 20.10 15.96 -14.94
C SER A 196 19.36 16.92 -14.01
N SER A 197 19.39 18.22 -14.31
CA SER A 197 18.63 19.22 -13.56
C SER A 197 17.12 19.11 -13.80
N CYS A 198 16.33 19.07 -12.73
CA CYS A 198 14.87 18.96 -12.77
C CYS A 198 14.23 19.97 -11.80
N SER A 199 12.97 20.32 -12.05
CA SER A 199 12.17 21.13 -11.09
C SER A 199 11.10 20.29 -10.39
N ILE A 200 10.56 19.30 -11.09
CA ILE A 200 9.53 18.39 -10.58
C ILE A 200 9.86 16.94 -10.91
N ASP A 201 9.33 16.01 -10.11
CA ASP A 201 9.62 14.58 -10.18
C ASP A 201 9.38 13.99 -11.57
N GLN A 202 8.27 14.36 -12.20
CA GLN A 202 7.87 13.81 -13.51
C GLN A 202 8.85 14.10 -14.64
N GLU A 203 9.70 15.13 -14.53
CA GLU A 203 10.71 15.42 -15.55
C GLU A 203 11.76 14.31 -15.66
N CYS A 204 11.93 13.49 -14.61
CA CYS A 204 12.93 12.45 -14.55
C CYS A 204 12.38 11.10 -15.03
N GLU A 205 13.20 10.30 -15.71
CA GLU A 205 12.84 8.94 -16.15
C GLU A 205 12.38 8.05 -14.98
N GLN A 206 12.99 8.23 -13.80
CA GLN A 206 12.65 7.49 -12.58
C GLN A 206 11.63 8.21 -11.69
N ARG A 207 11.01 9.28 -12.22
CA ARG A 207 10.01 10.13 -11.54
C ARG A 207 10.41 10.56 -10.13
N ASN A 208 11.67 11.00 -9.97
CA ASN A 208 12.24 11.37 -8.68
C ASN A 208 13.28 12.48 -8.85
N CYS A 209 12.92 13.68 -8.39
CA CYS A 209 13.70 14.90 -8.45
C CYS A 209 14.06 15.35 -7.03
N VAL A 210 15.33 15.17 -6.63
CA VAL A 210 15.79 15.51 -5.29
C VAL A 210 16.80 16.65 -5.38
N SER A 211 16.53 17.74 -4.65
CA SER A 211 17.40 18.93 -4.65
C SER A 211 17.70 19.47 -6.04
N GLY A 212 16.69 19.45 -6.93
CA GLY A 212 16.79 19.96 -8.30
C GLY A 212 17.56 19.07 -9.27
N THR A 213 17.85 17.81 -8.90
CA THR A 213 18.55 16.84 -9.75
C THR A 213 17.83 15.51 -9.77
N CYS A 214 17.74 14.88 -10.94
CA CYS A 214 17.14 13.55 -11.08
C CYS A 214 17.99 12.52 -10.34
N SER A 215 17.38 11.75 -9.45
CA SER A 215 18.06 10.76 -8.62
C SER A 215 17.31 9.44 -8.60
N GLU A 216 17.98 8.37 -8.19
CA GLU A 216 17.32 7.08 -7.99
C GLU A 216 16.31 7.16 -6.82
N PRO A 217 15.08 6.64 -6.97
CA PRO A 217 14.08 6.68 -5.91
C PRO A 217 14.51 5.83 -4.72
N PRO A 218 14.04 6.15 -3.50
CA PRO A 218 14.44 5.46 -2.28
C PRO A 218 14.05 3.98 -2.24
N GLU A 219 13.07 3.57 -3.06
CA GLU A 219 12.65 2.17 -3.20
C GLU A 219 13.58 1.33 -4.08
N THR A 220 14.60 1.96 -4.71
CA THR A 220 15.57 1.22 -5.50
C THR A 220 16.29 0.19 -4.63
N PRO A 221 16.35 -1.09 -5.06
CA PRO A 221 16.97 -2.14 -4.26
C PRO A 221 18.44 -1.77 -4.02
N LEU A 222 18.83 -1.75 -2.74
CA LEU A 222 20.18 -1.38 -2.33
C LEU A 222 21.20 -2.23 -3.11
N ARG A 223 21.92 -1.60 -4.04
CA ARG A 223 23.02 -2.22 -4.76
C ARG A 223 24.22 -2.25 -3.84
N VAL A 224 24.35 -3.31 -3.04
CA VAL A 224 25.56 -3.51 -2.24
C VAL A 224 26.74 -3.80 -3.16
N THR A 225 27.89 -3.20 -2.85
CA THR A 225 29.11 -3.41 -3.64
C THR A 225 29.53 -4.87 -3.60
N THR A 226 30.14 -5.37 -4.68
CA THR A 226 30.60 -6.76 -4.77
C THR A 226 31.55 -7.13 -3.62
N ALA A 227 32.34 -6.17 -3.12
CA ALA A 227 33.23 -6.37 -1.98
C ALA A 227 32.46 -6.77 -0.70
N GLN A 228 31.29 -6.16 -0.46
CA GLN A 228 30.48 -6.45 0.72
C GLN A 228 29.90 -7.87 0.70
N TYR A 229 29.52 -8.37 -0.47
CA TYR A 229 29.14 -9.77 -0.64
C TYR A 229 30.27 -10.75 -0.32
N VAL A 230 31.49 -10.46 -0.78
CA VAL A 230 32.65 -11.34 -0.54
C VAL A 230 32.98 -11.41 0.95
N ILE A 231 33.00 -10.26 1.63
CA ILE A 231 33.29 -10.18 3.07
C ILE A 231 32.23 -10.94 3.88
N THR A 232 30.95 -10.69 3.62
CA THR A 232 29.85 -11.35 4.35
C THR A 232 29.86 -12.87 4.14
N ALA A 233 30.05 -13.34 2.91
CA ALA A 233 30.16 -14.76 2.61
C ALA A 233 31.34 -15.43 3.35
N THR A 234 32.50 -14.76 3.38
CA THR A 234 33.70 -15.29 4.06
C THR A 234 33.49 -15.38 5.58
N CYS A 235 32.85 -14.38 6.18
CA CYS A 235 32.50 -14.39 7.61
C CYS A 235 31.53 -15.54 7.96
N ILE A 236 30.50 -15.76 7.14
CA ILE A 236 29.53 -16.85 7.34
C ILE A 236 30.24 -18.21 7.27
N ILE A 237 31.08 -18.43 6.25
CA ILE A 237 31.82 -19.67 6.09
C ILE A 237 32.80 -19.88 7.27
N GLY A 238 33.51 -18.83 7.69
CA GLY A 238 34.41 -18.87 8.84
C GLY A 238 33.69 -19.25 10.15
N ALA A 239 32.48 -18.71 10.37
CA ALA A 239 31.66 -19.07 11.51
C ALA A 239 31.20 -20.54 11.45
N MET A 240 30.76 -21.02 10.28
CA MET A 240 30.37 -22.42 10.10
C MET A 240 31.53 -23.39 10.37
N VAL A 241 32.72 -23.09 9.85
CA VAL A 241 33.93 -23.92 10.05
C VAL A 241 34.38 -23.91 11.52
N SER A 242 34.38 -22.75 12.17
CA SER A 242 34.79 -22.63 13.58
C SER A 242 33.83 -23.38 14.51
N ILE A 243 32.51 -23.24 14.33
CA ILE A 243 31.51 -23.98 15.11
C ILE A 243 31.63 -25.49 14.84
N GLY A 244 31.74 -25.91 13.58
CA GLY A 244 31.87 -27.32 13.21
C GLY A 244 33.12 -27.97 13.80
N SER A 245 34.26 -27.27 13.78
CA SER A 245 35.51 -27.75 14.38
C SER A 245 35.41 -27.85 15.90
N LEU A 246 34.87 -26.84 16.58
CA LEU A 246 34.67 -26.85 18.03
C LEU A 246 33.77 -28.01 18.46
N MET A 247 32.63 -28.19 17.80
CA MET A 247 31.71 -29.30 18.08
C MET A 247 32.37 -30.66 17.87
N THR A 248 33.19 -30.80 16.82
CA THR A 248 33.96 -32.03 16.56
C THR A 248 34.96 -32.31 17.69
N LEU A 249 35.66 -31.29 18.18
CA LEU A 249 36.62 -31.43 19.29
C LEU A 249 35.91 -31.81 20.59
N ILE A 250 34.78 -31.18 20.90
CA ILE A 250 33.96 -31.50 22.08
C ILE A 250 33.44 -32.94 22.01
N HIS A 251 32.90 -33.36 20.86
CA HIS A 251 32.45 -34.74 20.66
C HIS A 251 33.59 -35.75 20.79
N LYS A 252 34.78 -35.46 20.23
CA LYS A 252 35.96 -36.33 20.41
C LYS A 252 36.36 -36.45 21.87
N ARG A 253 36.36 -35.35 22.63
CA ARG A 253 36.65 -35.35 24.08
C ARG A 253 35.63 -36.18 24.85
N HIS A 254 34.32 -36.01 24.59
CA HIS A 254 33.27 -36.80 25.23
C HIS A 254 33.35 -38.30 24.88
N ARG A 255 33.67 -38.65 23.62
CA ARG A 255 33.88 -40.05 23.22
C ARG A 255 35.05 -40.67 23.98
N LEU A 256 36.19 -39.96 24.08
CA LEU A 256 37.36 -40.43 24.83
C LEU A 256 37.06 -40.63 26.32
N LYS A 257 36.29 -39.74 26.94
CA LYS A 257 35.89 -39.89 28.35
C LYS A 257 35.03 -41.15 28.55
N ARG A 258 34.03 -41.38 27.69
CA ARG A 258 33.21 -42.59 27.73
C ARG A 258 34.01 -43.87 27.49
N TYR A 259 34.99 -43.86 26.58
CA TYR A 259 35.86 -45.02 26.37
C TYR A 259 36.72 -45.35 27.60
N ARG A 260 37.15 -44.33 28.36
CA ARG A 260 37.88 -44.55 29.62
C ARG A 260 36.99 -45.16 30.69
N GLU A 261 35.81 -44.56 30.92
CA GLU A 261 34.82 -45.07 31.87
C GLU A 261 34.46 -46.53 31.56
N LEU A 262 34.16 -46.84 30.29
CA LEU A 262 33.82 -48.21 29.86
C LEU A 262 34.96 -49.21 30.11
N ARG A 263 36.21 -48.81 29.87
CA ARG A 263 37.38 -49.65 30.13
C ARG A 263 37.54 -49.94 31.63
N ASP A 264 37.37 -48.93 32.47
CA ASP A 264 37.47 -49.07 33.93
C ASP A 264 36.35 -50.00 34.45
N TYR A 265 35.12 -49.87 33.95
CA TYR A 265 34.02 -50.81 34.24
C TYR A 265 34.34 -52.27 33.87
N TYR A 266 34.93 -52.51 32.69
CA TYR A 266 35.31 -53.87 32.29
C TYR A 266 36.44 -54.45 33.17
N GLN A 267 37.40 -53.62 33.60
CA GLN A 267 38.46 -54.04 34.52
C GLN A 267 37.91 -54.43 35.89
N GLU A 268 36.93 -53.67 36.41
CA GLU A 268 36.25 -54.02 37.64
C GLU A 268 35.51 -55.35 37.52
N GLN A 269 34.76 -55.57 36.44
CA GLN A 269 34.04 -56.85 36.23
C GLN A 269 34.98 -58.06 36.15
N LEU A 270 36.09 -57.95 35.41
CA LEU A 270 37.08 -59.03 35.31
C LEU A 270 37.70 -59.37 36.67
N ARG A 271 37.85 -58.39 37.56
CA ARG A 271 38.38 -58.60 38.91
C ARG A 271 37.45 -59.43 39.81
N TYR A 272 36.14 -59.43 39.57
CA TYR A 272 35.17 -60.18 40.38
C TYR A 272 34.91 -61.61 39.87
N VAL A 273 35.32 -61.93 38.64
CA VAL A 273 35.08 -63.25 38.01
C VAL A 273 36.27 -64.21 38.20
N MET A 274 37.42 -63.72 38.67
CA MET A 274 38.63 -64.49 38.97
C MET A 274 38.83 -64.60 40.48
#